data_AF-A0A1V5K2B2-F1
#
_entry.id   AF-A0A1V5K2B2-F1
#
_cell.length_a   1.000
_cell.length_b   1.000
_cell.length_c   1.000
_cell.angle_alpha   90.00
_cell.angle_beta   90.00
_cell.angle_gamma   90.00
#
_symmetry.space_group_name_H-M   'P 1'
#
loop_
_entity.id
_entity.type
_entity.pdbx_description
1 polymer ?
#
loop_
_entity_poly.entity_id
_entity_poly.type
_entity_poly.pdbx_seq_one_letter_code
_entity_poly.pdbx_strand_id
1 'polypeptide(L)' 'MVAVGMSNQAIGERLYISDKTVKNYVTSIRRKLGVENRIQVALAAIKCGLVDPNASA' A
#
# COMPACT_ATOMS: atom_id res chain seq x y z
N MET A 1 -0.50 -5.12 2.61
CA MET A 1 0.89 -4.65 2.84
C MET A 1 1.00 -3.13 2.96
N VAL A 2 0.85 -2.34 1.89
CA VAL A 2 0.86 -0.86 1.99
C VAL A 2 -0.37 -0.33 2.72
N ALA A 3 -1.55 -0.86 2.37
CA ALA A 3 -2.83 -0.45 2.95
C ALA A 3 -3.06 -0.99 4.38
N VAL A 4 -2.25 -1.95 4.84
CA VAL A 4 -2.23 -2.44 6.24
C VAL A 4 -1.11 -1.78 7.06
N GLY A 5 -0.49 -0.70 6.54
CA GLY A 5 0.44 0.13 7.30
C GLY A 5 1.92 -0.27 7.25
N MET A 6 2.32 -1.31 6.51
CA MET A 6 3.74 -1.71 6.46
C MET A 6 4.64 -0.60 5.87
N SER A 7 5.88 -0.52 6.38
CA SER A 7 6.91 0.33 5.80
C SER A 7 7.35 -0.22 4.43
N ASN A 8 7.86 0.66 3.55
CA ASN A 8 8.33 0.20 2.24
C ASN A 8 9.53 -0.75 2.37
N GLN A 9 10.33 -0.60 3.43
CA GLN A 9 11.44 -1.49 3.74
C GLN A 9 10.95 -2.90 4.08
N ALA A 10 9.99 -3.04 5.00
CA ALA A 10 9.43 -4.34 5.38
C ALA A 10 8.74 -5.04 4.18
N ILE A 11 8.12 -4.27 3.29
CA ILE A 11 7.55 -4.80 2.05
C ILE A 11 8.66 -5.28 1.11
N GLY A 12 9.75 -4.52 1.00
CA GLY A 12 10.91 -4.87 0.17
C GLY A 12 11.58 -6.15 0.65
N GLU A 13 11.80 -6.27 1.96
CA GLU A 13 12.36 -7.47 2.59
C GLU A 13 11.49 -8.71 2.32
N ARG A 14 10.16 -8.58 2.47
CA ARG A 14 9.23 -9.70 2.26
C ARG A 14 9.06 -10.11 0.79
N LEU A 15 9.28 -9.18 -0.13
CA LEU A 15 9.16 -9.40 -1.58
C LEU A 15 10.52 -9.57 -2.27
N TYR A 16 11.62 -9.56 -1.52
CA TYR A 16 12.99 -9.62 -2.03
C TYR A 16 13.30 -8.54 -3.10
N ILE A 17 12.76 -7.33 -2.92
CA ILE A 17 12.98 -6.18 -3.80
C ILE A 17 13.45 -4.96 -3.00
N SER A 18 14.11 -4.00 -3.67
CA SER A 18 14.57 -2.77 -3.02
C SER A 18 13.41 -1.88 -2.54
N ASP A 19 13.63 -1.11 -1.48
CA ASP A 19 12.66 -0.11 -0.99
C ASP A 19 12.28 0.89 -2.09
N LYS A 20 13.25 1.23 -2.97
CA LYS A 20 13.06 2.10 -4.13
C LYS A 20 12.08 1.48 -5.13
N THR A 21 12.18 0.19 -5.37
CA THR A 21 11.23 -0.55 -6.21
C THR A 21 9.83 -0.51 -5.60
N VAL A 22 9.71 -0.72 -4.28
CA VAL A 22 8.43 -0.60 -3.57
C VAL A 22 7.85 0.81 -3.70
N LYS A 23 8.66 1.87 -3.52
CA LYS A 23 8.25 3.26 -3.71
C LYS A 23 7.68 3.50 -5.12
N ASN A 24 8.33 2.97 -6.15
CA ASN A 24 7.86 3.10 -7.54
C ASN A 24 6.49 2.44 -7.75
N TYR A 25 6.26 1.26 -7.16
CA TYR A 25 4.97 0.60 -7.20
C TYR A 25 3.90 1.40 -6.45
N VAL A 26 4.20 1.90 -5.26
CA VAL A 26 3.28 2.74 -4.47
C VAL A 26 2.88 4.00 -5.24
N THR A 27 3.84 4.70 -5.86
CA THR A 27 3.56 5.86 -6.71
C THR A 27 2.68 5.50 -7.90
N SER A 28 2.96 4.37 -8.56
CA SER A 28 2.16 3.90 -9.70
C SER A 28 0.73 3.54 -9.29
N ILE A 29 0.56 2.87 -8.15
CA ILE A 29 -0.76 2.53 -7.59
C ILE A 29 -1.51 3.81 -7.25
N ARG A 30 -0.86 4.77 -6.58
CA ARG A 30 -1.44 6.08 -6.27
C ARG A 30 -1.92 6.81 -7.51
N ARG A 31 -1.11 6.83 -8.57
CA ARG A 31 -1.47 7.45 -9.86
C ARG A 31 -2.67 6.75 -10.51
N LYS A 32 -2.70 5.42 -10.50
CA LYS A 32 -3.81 4.64 -11.06
C LYS A 32 -5.13 4.80 -10.28
N LEU A 33 -5.04 4.98 -8.97
CA LEU A 33 -6.18 5.20 -8.10
C LEU A 33 -6.58 6.68 -7.99
N GLY A 34 -5.78 7.60 -8.54
CA GLY A 34 -6.03 9.05 -8.44
C GLY A 34 -5.89 9.62 -7.03
N VAL A 35 -5.06 9.01 -6.18
CA VAL A 35 -4.95 9.36 -4.75
C VAL A 35 -3.60 9.98 -4.37
N GLU A 36 -3.65 11.00 -3.52
CA GLU A 36 -2.50 11.87 -3.19
C GLU A 36 -1.74 11.50 -1.93
N ASN A 37 -2.23 10.56 -1.12
CA ASN A 37 -1.50 10.12 0.07
C ASN A 37 -1.81 8.67 0.45
N ARG A 38 -0.98 8.12 1.34
CA ARG A 38 -1.11 6.74 1.82
C ARG A 38 -2.41 6.49 2.59
N ILE A 39 -2.98 7.51 3.24
CA ILE A 39 -4.29 7.43 3.91
C ILE A 39 -5.40 7.21 2.89
N GLN A 40 -5.40 7.97 1.79
CA GLN A 40 -6.34 7.82 0.69
C GLN A 40 -6.19 6.46 0.00
N VAL A 41 -4.96 5.92 -0.10
CA VAL A 41 -4.75 4.54 -0.59
C VAL A 41 -5.42 3.52 0.33
N ALA A 42 -5.27 3.66 1.65
CA ALA A 42 -5.91 2.75 2.61
C ALA A 42 -7.44 2.85 2.53
N LEU A 43 -7.99 4.06 2.47
CA LEU A 43 -9.42 4.31 2.27
C LEU A 43 -9.94 3.73 0.95
N ALA A 44 -9.21 3.90 -0.15
CA ALA A 44 -9.57 3.32 -1.44
C ALA A 44 -9.56 1.79 -1.39
N ALA A 45 -8.57 1.19 -0.73
CA ALA A 45 -8.50 -0.26 -0.55
C ALA A 45 -9.67 -0.80 0.28
N ILE A 46 -10.09 -0.08 1.33
CA ILE A 46 -11.28 -0.42 2.12
C ILE A 46 -12.55 -0.30 1.25
N LYS A 47 -12.71 0.82 0.53
CA LYS A 47 -13.87 1.05 -0.36
C LYS A 47 -14.01 0.01 -1.46
N CYS A 48 -12.89 -0.49 -1.98
CA CYS A 48 -12.86 -1.54 -3.00
C CYS A 48 -12.89 -2.96 -2.42
N GLY A 49 -13.01 -3.14 -1.09
CA GLY A 49 -13.03 -4.45 -0.44
C GLY A 49 -11.70 -5.22 -0.47
N LEU A 50 -10.58 -4.56 -0.81
CA LEU A 50 -9.24 -5.14 -0.86
C LEU A 50 -8.58 -5.26 0.52
N VAL A 51 -9.06 -4.51 1.51
CA VAL A 51 -8.61 -4.56 2.89
C VAL A 51 -9.83 -4.57 3.79
N ASP A 52 -9.91 -5.59 4.63
CA ASP A 52 -10.90 -5.64 5.68
C ASP A 52 -10.42 -4.77 6.85
N PRO A 53 -11.13 -3.69 7.21
CA PRO A 53 -10.74 -2.86 8.35
C PRO A 53 -10.79 -3.63 9.69
N ASN A 54 -11.45 -4.80 9.72
CA ASN A 54 -11.49 -5.70 10.88
C ASN A 54 -10.43 -6.81 10.84
N ALA A 55 -9.55 -6.87 9.82
CA ALA A 55 -8.47 -7.88 9.75
C ALA A 55 -7.30 -7.60 10.72
N SER A 56 -7.49 -6.72 11.72
CA SER A 56 -6.57 -6.57 12.84
C SER A 56 -7.09 -7.38 14.03
N ALA A 57 -6.74 -8.66 14.05
CA ALA A 57 -6.63 -9.48 15.25
C ALA A 57 -5.30 -10.23 15.20
#